data_AF-A0A8J7KS48-F1
#
_entry.id   AF-A0A8J7KS48-F1
#
_cell.length_a   1.000
_cell.length_b   1.000
_cell.length_c   1.000
_cell.angle_alpha   90.00
_cell.angle_beta   90.00
_cell.angle_gamma   90.00
#
_symmetry.space_group_name_H-M   'P 1'
#
loop_
_entity.id
_entity.type
_entity.pdbx_description
1 polymer ?
#
loop_
_entity_poly.entity_id
_entity_poly.type
_entity_poly.pdbx_seq_one_letter_code
_entity_poly.pdbx_strand_id
1 'polypeptide(L)' 'MDAYLKVIADPQAPPEDKSYALYRAIYCYAPSGMNDCGTQEISKATRKAWFTQLKTEFKGSQWATQLKYYW' A
#
# COMPACT_ATOMS: atom_id res chain seq x y z
N MET A 1 7.14 1.16 -8.60
CA MET A 1 6.14 1.84 -7.76
C MET A 1 4.95 2.37 -8.57
N ASP A 2 5.16 2.97 -9.75
CA ASP A 2 4.11 3.67 -10.52
C ASP A 2 2.85 2.85 -10.80
N ALA A 3 3.00 1.56 -11.13
CA ALA A 3 1.86 0.68 -11.37
C ALA A 3 0.95 0.53 -10.13
N TYR A 4 1.53 0.40 -8.93
CA TYR A 4 0.76 0.31 -7.69
C TYR A 4 0.06 1.62 -7.37
N LEU A 5 0.73 2.76 -7.57
CA LEU A 5 0.12 4.08 -7.36
C LEU A 5 -1.09 4.29 -8.29
N LYS A 6 -0.98 3.86 -9.55
CA LYS A 6 -2.08 3.93 -10.51
C LYS A 6 -3.30 3.11 -10.04
N VAL A 7 -3.08 1.88 -9.57
CA VAL A 7 -4.16 1.02 -9.06
C VAL A 7 -4.78 1.58 -7.76
N ILE A 8 -3.96 2.13 -6.86
CA ILE A 8 -4.45 2.75 -5.61
C ILE A 8 -5.33 3.96 -5.93
N ALA A 9 -4.94 4.78 -6.90
CA ALA A 9 -5.67 5.98 -7.32
C ALA A 9 -6.95 5.68 -8.12
N ASP A 10 -7.06 4.47 -8.71
CA ASP A 10 -8.20 4.10 -9.54
C ASP A 10 -9.42 3.70 -8.68
N PRO A 11 -10.52 4.47 -8.71
CA PRO A 11 -11.73 4.13 -7.96
C PRO A 11 -12.45 2.88 -8.48
N GLN A 12 -12.20 2.46 -9.72
CA GLN A 12 -12.81 1.28 -10.35
C GLN A 12 -11.94 0.02 -10.21
N ALA A 13 -10.73 0.13 -9.64
CA ALA A 13 -9.86 -1.02 -9.44
C ALA A 13 -10.55 -2.10 -8.59
N PRO A 14 -10.45 -3.39 -8.99
CA PRO A 14 -10.97 -4.49 -8.19
C PRO A 14 -10.43 -4.47 -6.75
N PRO A 15 -11.23 -4.84 -5.73
CA PRO A 15 -10.78 -4.85 -4.34
C PRO A 15 -9.51 -5.68 -4.10
N GLU A 16 -9.35 -6.79 -4.82
CA GLU A 16 -8.18 -7.65 -4.74
C GLU A 16 -6.91 -6.95 -5.25
N ASP A 17 -6.99 -6.32 -6.43
CA ASP A 17 -5.87 -5.59 -7.02
C ASP A 17 -5.47 -4.39 -6.15
N LYS A 18 -6.47 -3.66 -5.64
CA LYS A 18 -6.25 -2.49 -4.79
C LYS A 18 -5.61 -2.87 -3.45
N SER A 19 -6.09 -3.93 -2.80
CA SER A 19 -5.48 -4.42 -1.56
C SER A 19 -4.06 -4.96 -1.78
N TYR A 20 -3.79 -5.62 -2.91
CA TYR A 20 -2.43 -6.02 -3.29
C TYR A 20 -1.51 -4.82 -3.52
N ALA A 21 -1.99 -3.81 -4.26
CA ALA A 21 -1.23 -2.61 -4.55
C ALA A 21 -0.87 -1.84 -3.28
N LEU A 22 -1.83 -1.67 -2.35
CA LEU A 22 -1.59 -1.07 -1.03
C LEU A 22 -0.52 -1.87 -0.25
N TYR A 23 -0.66 -3.20 -0.20
CA TYR A 23 0.30 -4.07 0.46
C TYR A 23 1.71 -3.89 -0.12
N ARG A 24 1.87 -3.94 -1.45
CA ARG A 24 3.16 -3.76 -2.10
C ARG A 24 3.72 -2.36 -1.87
N ALA A 25 2.90 -1.31 -1.98
CA ALA A 25 3.33 0.07 -1.76
C ALA A 25 3.81 0.32 -0.32
N ILE A 26 3.19 -0.31 0.67
CA ILE A 26 3.63 -0.29 2.08
C ILE A 26 4.98 -1.00 2.25
N TYR A 27 5.15 -2.16 1.63
CA TYR A 27 6.39 -2.94 1.70
C TYR A 27 7.56 -2.25 1.00
N CYS A 28 7.28 -1.42 -0.01
CA CYS A 28 8.31 -0.63 -0.69
C CYS A 28 9.05 0.34 0.23
N TYR A 29 8.51 0.65 1.41
CA TYR A 29 9.17 1.49 2.40
C TYR A 29 9.75 0.71 3.59
N ALA A 30 9.52 -0.61 3.67
CA ALA A 30 9.87 -1.43 4.83
C ALA A 30 11.07 -2.35 4.54
N PRO A 31 11.93 -2.64 5.53
CA PRO A 31 11.91 -2.12 6.91
C PRO A 31 12.62 -0.75 7.05
N SER A 32 13.28 -0.27 6.01
CA SER A 32 14.28 0.80 6.08
C SER A 32 13.71 2.20 6.32
N GLY A 33 12.45 2.47 5.99
CA GLY A 33 11.93 3.84 5.91
C GLY A 33 12.01 4.46 4.52
N MET A 34 12.87 3.91 3.65
CA MET A 34 13.24 4.45 2.34
C MET A 34 12.49 3.74 1.22
N ASN A 35 12.30 4.41 0.08
CA ASN A 35 11.64 3.79 -1.08
C ASN A 35 12.61 2.88 -1.81
N ASP A 36 12.37 1.57 -1.75
CA ASP A 36 13.17 0.54 -2.43
C ASP A 36 12.52 0.07 -3.76
N CYS A 37 11.38 0.67 -4.15
CA CYS A 37 10.60 0.27 -5.33
C CYS A 37 10.56 1.32 -6.45
N GLY A 38 11.28 2.43 -6.30
CA GLY A 38 11.31 3.53 -7.25
C GLY A 38 11.87 4.81 -6.64
N THR A 39 11.74 5.91 -7.36
CA THR A 39 12.30 7.23 -7.01
C THR A 39 11.25 8.20 -6.46
N GLN A 40 10.02 7.73 -6.25
CA GLN A 40 8.91 8.57 -5.80
C GLN A 40 9.08 8.93 -4.32
N GLU A 41 8.94 10.23 -4.04
CA GLU A 41 8.90 10.76 -2.69
C GLU A 41 7.46 10.74 -2.17
N ILE A 42 7.13 9.74 -1.36
CA ILE A 42 5.81 9.62 -0.73
C ILE A 42 5.91 9.95 0.76
N SER A 43 5.09 10.91 1.17
CA SER A 43 5.06 11.36 2.56
C SER A 43 4.72 10.22 3.53
N LYS A 44 5.21 10.32 4.78
CA LYS A 44 4.83 9.38 5.84
C LYS A 44 3.31 9.38 6.09
N ALA A 45 2.66 10.54 5.96
CA ALA A 45 1.21 10.66 6.12
C ALA A 45 0.44 9.84 5.06
N THR A 46 0.88 9.89 3.81
CA THR A 46 0.29 9.08 2.72
C THR A 46 0.50 7.59 2.97
N ARG A 47 1.69 7.18 3.41
CA ARG A 47 1.98 5.77 3.75
C ARG A 47 1.10 5.26 4.88
N LYS A 48 0.89 6.08 5.92
CA LYS A 48 -0.04 5.79 7.02
C LYS A 48 -1.48 5.65 6.53
N ALA A 49 -1.91 6.53 5.63
CA ALA A 49 -3.24 6.43 5.01
C ALA A 49 -3.43 5.11 4.25
N TRP A 50 -2.41 4.66 3.50
CA TRP A 50 -2.45 3.35 2.84
C TRP A 50 -2.55 2.19 3.84
N PHE A 51 -1.79 2.23 4.94
CA PHE A 51 -1.88 1.22 6.00
C PHE A 51 -3.30 1.19 6.59
N THR A 52 -3.84 2.34 6.97
CA THR A 52 -5.20 2.45 7.51
C THR A 52 -6.20 1.88 6.51
N GLN A 53 -6.14 2.31 5.25
CA GLN A 53 -7.04 1.84 4.20
C GLN A 53 -7.01 0.32 4.04
N LEU A 54 -5.81 -0.28 3.96
CA LEU A 54 -5.65 -1.74 3.84
C LEU A 54 -6.26 -2.48 5.06
N LYS A 55 -6.09 -1.93 6.26
CA LYS A 55 -6.58 -2.57 7.50
C LYS A 55 -8.05 -2.30 7.80
N THR A 56 -8.67 -1.28 7.22
CA THR A 56 -10.09 -0.94 7.44
C THR A 56 -10.98 -1.40 6.29
N GLU A 57 -10.72 -0.91 5.08
CA GLU A 57 -11.53 -1.18 3.89
C GLU A 57 -11.30 -2.61 3.37
N PHE A 58 -10.09 -3.13 3.53
CA PHE A 58 -9.69 -4.44 3.00
C PHE A 58 -9.36 -5.47 4.08
N LYS A 59 -9.91 -5.31 5.30
CA LYS A 59 -9.60 -6.14 6.49
C LYS A 59 -9.71 -7.66 6.31
N GLY A 60 -10.53 -8.13 5.36
CA GLY A 60 -10.71 -9.55 5.04
C GLY A 60 -9.81 -10.08 3.93
N SER A 61 -9.04 -9.21 3.26
CA SER A 61 -8.12 -9.63 2.20
C SER A 61 -6.92 -10.38 2.79
N GLN A 62 -6.38 -11.34 2.02
CA GLN A 62 -5.14 -12.02 2.38
C GLN A 62 -3.98 -11.03 2.61
N TRP A 63 -3.98 -9.92 1.88
CA TRP A 63 -2.95 -8.89 1.95
C TRP A 63 -3.01 -8.08 3.25
N ALA A 64 -4.23 -7.76 3.73
CA ALA A 64 -4.39 -7.14 5.05
C ALA A 64 -3.91 -8.06 6.17
N THR A 65 -4.14 -9.37 6.07
CA THR A 65 -3.65 -10.36 7.03
C THR A 65 -2.13 -10.53 6.99
N GLN A 66 -1.55 -10.59 5.79
CA GLN A 66 -0.10 -10.80 5.60
C GLN A 66 0.74 -9.56 5.90
N LEU A 67 0.15 -8.36 5.93
CA LEU A 67 0.88 -7.13 6.22
C LEU A 67 1.39 -7.11 7.66
N LYS A 68 2.70 -7.26 7.82
CA LYS A 68 3.42 -7.24 9.12
C LYS A 68 3.96 -5.87 9.53
N TYR A 69 4.10 -4.94 8.59
CA TYR A 69 4.70 -3.63 8.82
C TYR A 69 3.65 -2.54 9.02
N TYR A 70 4.00 -1.56 9.85
CA TYR A 70 3.16 -0.42 10.22
C TYR A 70 3.73 0.88 9.63
N TRP A 71 2.84 1.79 9.21
CA TRP A 71 3.13 3.17 8.81
C TRP A 71 2.18 4.14 9.52
#